data_AF-A2HTX4-F1
#
_entry.id   AF-A2HTX4-F1
#
_cell.length_a   1.000
_cell.length_b   1.000
_cell.length_c   1.000
_cell.angle_alpha   90.00
_cell.angle_beta   90.00
_cell.angle_gamma   90.00
#
_symmetry.space_group_name_H-M   'P 1'
#
loop_
_entity.id
_entity.type
_entity.pdbx_description
1 polymer ?
#
loop_
_entity_poly.entity_id
_entity_poly.type
_entity_poly.pdbx_seq_one_letter_code
_entity_poly.pdbx_strand_id
1 'polypeptide(L)'
;MSATTAPNSLVMNPTSMLVEMKSFIPSSYTFETEIQKIKQELLQGDLDCSAKDETNEQYLYEMQDIIDHLPKLPEIQQQKLTIPEFDEIEVRLTDSVEIKKFIRKINY
;
A
#
# COMPACT_ATOMS: atom_id res chain seq x y z
N MET A 1 28.85 -23.94 -5.54
CA MET A 1 28.37 -22.57 -5.83
C MET A 1 27.38 -22.22 -4.73
N SER A 2 27.78 -21.37 -3.80
CA SER A 2 26.96 -21.00 -2.63
C SER A 2 25.83 -20.09 -3.10
N ALA A 3 24.58 -20.56 -3.00
CA ALA A 3 23.42 -19.71 -3.17
C ALA A 3 23.28 -18.85 -1.92
N THR A 4 23.70 -17.58 -2.02
CA THR A 4 23.42 -16.56 -1.02
C THR A 4 21.93 -16.22 -1.11
N THR A 5 21.09 -16.89 -0.33
CA THR A 5 19.71 -16.47 -0.12
C THR A 5 19.76 -15.19 0.73
N ALA A 6 19.54 -14.04 0.09
CA ALA A 6 19.36 -12.78 0.79
C ALA A 6 18.21 -12.93 1.81
N PRO A 7 18.37 -12.46 3.05
CA PRO A 7 17.36 -12.63 4.07
C PRO A 7 16.10 -11.87 3.63
N ASN A 8 14.97 -12.57 3.68
CA ASN A 8 13.63 -12.03 3.51
C ASN A 8 13.49 -10.66 4.19
N SER A 9 13.55 -9.60 3.38
CA SER A 9 13.26 -8.23 3.79
C SER A 9 12.29 -7.61 2.79
N LEU A 10 11.18 -8.30 2.52
CA LEU A 10 9.97 -7.62 2.07
C LEU A 10 9.25 -7.06 3.31
N VAL A 11 9.89 -6.13 3.99
CA VAL A 11 9.15 -5.15 4.80
C VAL A 11 8.65 -4.11 3.81
N MET A 12 7.67 -4.48 2.99
CA MET A 12 7.07 -3.54 2.04
C MET A 12 6.23 -2.54 2.83
N ASN A 13 6.65 -1.27 2.80
CA ASN A 13 5.88 -0.18 3.36
C ASN A 13 4.64 0.06 2.46
N PRO A 14 3.41 0.05 3.00
CA PRO A 14 2.18 0.29 2.23
C PRO A 14 2.21 1.58 1.41
N THR A 15 2.86 2.63 1.91
CA THR A 15 2.98 3.92 1.22
C THR A 15 3.88 3.82 -0.02
N SER A 16 4.96 3.04 0.05
CA SER A 16 5.84 2.82 -1.10
C SER A 16 5.13 2.04 -2.21
N MET A 17 4.34 1.03 -1.85
CA MET A 17 3.55 0.26 -2.84
C MET A 17 2.51 1.13 -3.55
N LEU A 18 1.83 2.04 -2.84
CA LEU A 18 0.85 2.95 -3.45
C LEU A 18 1.47 3.92 -4.46
N VAL A 19 2.67 4.42 -4.19
CA VAL A 19 3.41 5.32 -5.10
C VAL A 19 3.84 4.58 -6.36
N GLU A 20 4.30 3.33 -6.23
CA GLU A 20 4.64 2.49 -7.37
C GLU A 20 3.41 2.13 -8.21
N MET A 21 2.26 1.81 -7.59
CA MET A 21 1.01 1.51 -8.30
C MET A 21 0.50 2.66 -9.19
N LYS A 22 0.75 3.92 -8.81
CA LYS A 22 0.43 5.09 -9.65
C LYS A 22 1.20 5.11 -10.98
N SER A 23 2.35 4.45 -11.05
CA SER A 23 3.15 4.36 -12.28
C SER A 23 2.68 3.26 -13.25
N PHE A 24 1.89 2.28 -12.76
CA PHE A 24 1.35 1.19 -13.57
C PHE A 24 0.05 1.56 -14.30
N ILE A 25 -0.64 2.61 -13.86
CA ILE A 25 -1.79 3.15 -14.59
C ILE A 25 -1.22 4.06 -15.69
N PRO A 26 -1.46 3.76 -16.98
CA PRO A 26 -1.02 4.64 -18.06
C PRO A 26 -1.54 6.05 -17.81
N SER A 27 -0.65 7.04 -17.79
CA SER A 27 -0.99 8.44 -17.53
C SER A 27 -2.02 9.03 -18.51
N SER A 28 -2.31 8.33 -19.60
CA SER A 28 -3.31 8.69 -20.61
C SER A 28 -4.74 8.23 -20.30
N TYR A 29 -4.93 7.19 -19.46
CA TYR A 29 -6.26 6.66 -19.17
C TYR A 29 -6.76 7.20 -17.84
N THR A 30 -7.70 8.14 -17.90
CA THR A 30 -8.44 8.59 -16.72
C THR A 30 -9.93 8.40 -16.98
N PHE A 31 -10.67 8.03 -15.93
CA PHE A 31 -12.13 7.87 -16.01
C PHE A 31 -12.82 9.11 -16.58
N GLU A 32 -12.29 10.29 -16.27
CA GLU A 32 -12.80 11.56 -16.77
C GLU A 32 -12.70 11.64 -18.30
N THR A 33 -11.59 11.18 -18.88
CA THR A 33 -11.38 11.17 -20.34
C THR A 33 -12.38 10.24 -21.05
N GLU A 34 -12.61 9.04 -20.49
CA GLU A 34 -13.54 8.06 -21.06
C GLU A 34 -14.99 8.58 -21.02
N ILE A 35 -15.39 9.22 -19.91
CA ILE A 35 -16.71 9.85 -19.78
C ILE A 35 -16.92 10.94 -20.84
N GLN A 36 -15.91 11.77 -21.08
CA GLN A 36 -16.00 12.84 -22.10
C GLN A 36 -16.12 12.26 -23.50
N LYS A 37 -15.41 11.17 -23.80
CA LYS A 37 -15.49 10.46 -25.07
C LYS A 37 -16.89 9.87 -25.30
N ILE A 38 -17.45 9.17 -24.30
CA ILE A 38 -18.82 8.62 -24.38
C ILE A 38 -19.85 9.74 -24.57
N LYS A 39 -19.71 10.87 -23.87
CA LYS A 39 -20.59 12.04 -24.06
C LYS A 39 -20.53 12.57 -25.49
N GLN A 40 -19.33 12.64 -26.08
CA GLN A 40 -19.16 13.10 -27.45
C GLN A 40 -19.79 12.13 -28.46
N GLU A 41 -19.54 10.82 -28.32
CA GLU A 41 -20.11 9.78 -29.18
C GLU A 41 -21.65 9.75 -29.09
N LEU A 42 -22.20 9.97 -27.89
CA LEU A 42 -23.64 10.08 -27.68
C LEU A 42 -24.25 11.29 -28.40
N LEU A 43 -23.58 12.45 -28.36
CA LEU A 43 -24.03 13.66 -29.05
C LEU A 43 -23.91 13.54 -30.58
N GLN A 44 -22.94 12.77 -31.06
CA GLN A 44 -22.74 12.48 -32.49
C GLN A 44 -23.68 11.38 -33.01
N GLY A 45 -24.25 10.57 -32.12
CA GLY A 45 -25.14 9.45 -32.47
C GLY A 45 -24.39 8.17 -32.88
N ASP A 46 -23.07 8.14 -32.69
CA ASP A 46 -22.18 7.04 -33.08
C ASP A 46 -21.86 6.10 -31.89
N LEU A 47 -22.52 6.28 -30.75
CA LEU A 47 -22.31 5.45 -29.56
C LEU A 47 -22.77 4.00 -29.83
N ASP A 48 -21.79 3.09 -29.92
CA ASP A 48 -22.04 1.66 -30.07
C ASP A 48 -22.44 1.03 -28.72
N CYS A 49 -23.72 0.66 -28.61
CA CYS A 49 -24.28 -0.02 -27.43
C CYS A 49 -24.39 -1.54 -27.61
N SER A 50 -23.80 -2.10 -28.67
CA SER A 50 -23.91 -3.53 -28.98
C SER A 50 -23.01 -4.35 -28.06
N ALA A 51 -23.52 -5.49 -27.59
CA ALA A 51 -22.68 -6.47 -26.91
C ALA A 51 -21.71 -7.11 -27.92
N LYS A 52 -20.41 -7.04 -27.61
CA LYS A 52 -19.35 -7.69 -28.42
C LYS A 52 -19.02 -9.02 -27.78
N ASP A 53 -19.89 -10.00 -27.98
CA ASP A 53 -19.87 -11.27 -27.24
C ASP A 53 -18.48 -11.96 -27.27
N GLU A 54 -17.85 -12.04 -28.45
CA GLU A 54 -16.51 -12.64 -28.60
C GLU A 54 -15.42 -11.87 -27.84
N THR A 55 -15.39 -10.54 -27.96
CA THR A 55 -14.40 -9.71 -27.24
C THR A 55 -14.65 -9.72 -25.73
N ASN A 56 -15.91 -9.67 -25.33
CA ASN A 56 -16.31 -9.67 -23.92
C ASN A 56 -15.99 -11.02 -23.26
N GLU A 57 -16.22 -12.14 -23.95
CA GLU A 57 -15.85 -13.47 -23.48
C GLU A 57 -14.34 -13.57 -23.26
N GLN A 58 -13.54 -13.09 -24.20
CA GLN A 58 -12.09 -13.06 -24.07
C GLN A 58 -11.64 -12.25 -22.83
N TYR A 59 -12.23 -11.08 -22.58
CA TYR A 59 -11.94 -10.30 -21.37
C TYR A 59 -12.30 -11.05 -20.09
N LEU A 60 -13.40 -11.82 -20.07
CA LEU A 60 -13.77 -12.62 -18.91
C LEU A 60 -12.75 -13.72 -18.63
N TYR A 61 -12.24 -14.40 -19.67
CA TYR A 61 -11.17 -15.40 -19.49
C TYR A 61 -9.88 -14.76 -18.99
N GLU A 62 -9.47 -13.62 -19.55
CA GLU A 62 -8.27 -12.90 -19.11
C GLU A 62 -8.37 -12.43 -17.66
N MET A 63 -9.53 -11.94 -17.23
CA MET A 63 -9.75 -11.56 -15.83
C MET A 63 -9.63 -12.76 -14.89
N GLN A 64 -10.18 -13.91 -15.28
CA GLN A 64 -10.07 -15.13 -14.50
C GLN A 64 -8.62 -15.62 -14.43
N ASP A 65 -7.91 -15.61 -15.56
CA ASP A 65 -6.49 -15.97 -15.64
C ASP A 65 -5.63 -15.10 -14.72
N ILE A 66 -5.85 -13.78 -14.74
CA ILE A 66 -5.16 -12.86 -13.83
C ILE A 66 -5.41 -13.24 -12.38
N ILE A 67 -6.67 -13.50 -12.00
CA ILE A 67 -7.04 -13.86 -10.62
C ILE A 67 -6.36 -15.17 -10.20
N ASP A 68 -6.38 -16.19 -11.06
CA ASP A 68 -5.80 -17.50 -10.76
C ASP A 68 -4.27 -17.45 -10.64
N HIS A 69 -3.64 -16.53 -11.35
CA HIS A 69 -2.19 -16.29 -11.29
C HIS A 69 -1.76 -15.29 -10.21
N LEU A 70 -2.69 -14.68 -9.46
CA LEU A 70 -2.32 -13.76 -8.38
C LEU A 70 -1.59 -14.53 -7.27
N PRO A 71 -0.41 -14.03 -6.81
CA PRO A 71 0.30 -14.65 -5.72
C PRO A 71 -0.57 -14.61 -4.46
N LYS A 72 -0.69 -15.75 -3.77
CA LYS A 72 -1.35 -15.81 -2.48
C LYS A 72 -0.64 -14.84 -1.52
N LEU A 73 -1.42 -14.00 -0.86
CA LEU A 73 -0.87 -13.09 0.14
C LEU A 73 -0.17 -13.92 1.21
N PRO A 74 1.07 -13.57 1.60
CA PRO A 74 1.73 -14.22 2.71
C PRO A 74 0.85 -14.05 3.95
N GLU A 75 0.71 -15.13 4.72
CA GLU A 75 -0.01 -15.09 5.98
C GLU A 75 0.80 -14.20 6.94
N ILE A 76 0.38 -12.95 7.10
CA ILE A 76 1.01 -12.03 8.04
C ILE A 76 0.64 -12.51 9.44
N GLN A 77 1.50 -13.32 10.03
CA GLN A 77 1.47 -13.53 11.46
C GLN A 77 1.79 -12.17 12.08
N GLN A 78 0.77 -11.49 12.60
CA GLN A 78 1.00 -10.31 13.44
C GLN A 78 1.99 -10.75 14.51
N GLN A 79 3.21 -10.22 14.44
CA GLN A 79 4.13 -10.36 15.55
C GLN A 79 3.42 -9.66 16.71
N LYS A 80 2.91 -10.47 17.65
CA LYS A 80 2.20 -10.00 18.83
C LYS A 80 3.03 -8.84 19.37
N LEU A 81 2.48 -7.62 19.39
CA LEU A 81 3.20 -6.43 19.83
C LEU A 81 3.88 -6.82 21.14
N THR A 82 5.20 -7.01 21.10
CA THR A 82 5.95 -7.31 22.31
C THR A 82 6.10 -5.95 22.95
N ILE A 83 5.10 -5.58 23.76
CA ILE A 83 5.17 -4.39 24.60
C ILE A 83 6.40 -4.64 25.46
N PRO A 84 7.47 -3.82 25.34
CA PRO A 84 8.60 -3.94 26.23
C PRO A 84 8.06 -3.76 27.64
N GLU A 85 8.19 -4.78 28.49
CA GLU A 85 7.95 -4.61 29.91
C GLU A 85 9.05 -3.67 30.42
N PHE A 86 8.66 -2.45 30.77
CA PHE A 86 9.56 -1.52 31.44
C PHE A 86 9.58 -1.91 32.92
N ASP A 87 10.77 -2.15 33.46
CA ASP A 87 10.93 -2.28 34.91
C ASP A 87 10.44 -1.01 35.60
N GLU A 88 9.76 -1.17 36.73
CA GLU A 88 9.32 -0.05 37.57
C GLU A 88 10.56 0.75 38.02
N ILE A 89 10.66 2.01 37.60
CA ILE A 89 11.76 2.88 38.03
C ILE A 89 11.53 3.21 39.51
N GLU A 90 12.36 2.64 40.38
CA GLU A 90 12.38 2.99 41.80
C GLU A 90 12.66 4.49 41.97
N VAL A 91 11.65 5.24 42.38
CA VAL A 91 11.78 6.68 42.63
C VAL A 91 12.65 6.90 43.86
N ARG A 92 13.87 7.37 43.66
CA ARG A 92 14.75 7.78 44.75
C ARG A 92 14.44 9.22 45.12
N LEU A 93 14.56 9.55 46.42
CA LEU A 93 14.37 10.94 46.91
C LEU A 93 15.32 11.95 46.22
N THR A 94 16.42 11.47 45.64
CA THR A 94 17.40 12.26 44.87
C THR A 94 16.92 12.64 43.47
N ASP A 95 16.01 11.89 42.87
CA ASP A 95 15.59 12.10 41.48
C ASP A 95 14.88 13.44 41.30
N SER A 96 14.17 13.89 42.34
CA SER A 96 13.53 15.22 42.37
C SER A 96 14.56 16.37 42.30
N VAL A 97 15.77 16.16 42.84
CA VAL A 97 16.87 17.14 42.78
C VAL A 97 17.52 17.13 41.39
N GLU A 98 17.72 15.95 40.82
CA GLU A 98 18.32 15.79 39.49
C GLU A 98 17.40 16.31 38.37
N ILE A 99 16.09 16.07 38.46
CA ILE A 99 15.09 16.65 37.56
C ILE A 99 15.12 18.19 37.65
N LYS A 100 15.15 18.76 38.86
CA LYS A 100 15.29 20.21 39.04
C LYS A 100 16.59 20.76 38.44
N LYS A 101 17.70 20.03 38.58
CA LYS A 101 19.01 20.41 38.00
C LYS A 101 19.00 20.34 36.48
N PHE A 102 18.34 19.32 35.91
CA PHE A 102 18.18 19.16 34.47
C PHE A 102 17.33 20.28 33.86
N ILE A 103 16.17 20.57 34.44
CA ILE A 103 15.30 21.69 34.01
C ILE A 103 16.06 23.01 34.05
N ARG A 104 16.86 23.24 35.11
CA ARG A 104 17.68 24.44 35.24
C ARG A 104 18.79 24.52 34.18
N LYS A 105 19.36 23.38 33.75
CA LYS A 105 20.40 23.33 32.71
C LYS A 105 19.85 23.56 31.30
N ILE A 106 18.61 23.13 31.02
CA ILE A 106 17.96 23.35 29.72
C ILE A 106 17.51 24.81 29.54
N ASN A 107 17.15 25.47 30.64
CA ASN A 107 16.68 26.86 30.63
C ASN A 107 17.81 27.92 30.69
N TYR A 108 19.08 27.51 30.64
CA TYR A 108 20.26 28.37 30.58
C TYR A 108 20.96 28.21 29.24
#